data_AF-A0A2T1DI36-F1
#
_entry.id   AF-A0A2T1DI36-F1
#
_cell.length_a   1.000
_cell.length_b   1.000
_cell.length_c   1.000
_cell.angle_alpha   90.00
_cell.angle_beta   90.00
_cell.angle_gamma   90.00
#
_symmetry.space_group_name_H-M   'P 1'
#
loop_
_entity.id
_entity.type
_entity.pdbx_description
1 polymer ?
#
loop_
_entity_poly.entity_id
_entity_poly.type
_entity_poly.pdbx_seq_one_letter_code
_entity_poly.pdbx_strand_id
1 'polypeptide(L)'
;MPSKSVLWEELTWEQITQLRDRDINLVILPIGATEQHALHLPVGVDTFSATAVAHGVSAQTGIPVLPALPDGCSLGHSKKWAGTLSLRPETLAVIVLEIAEWVASAGFSRLLLLNGHVTNWAPLRCGLENVRHRYPELRIALRFLRSCALR
;
A
#
# COMPACT_ATOMS: atom_id res chain seq x y z
N MET A 1 -13.15 22.38 4.25
CA MET A 1 -12.35 21.87 3.11
C MET A 1 -11.51 20.72 3.62
N PRO A 2 -11.38 19.60 2.91
CA PRO A 2 -10.46 18.55 3.33
C PRO A 2 -9.05 19.14 3.43
N SER A 3 -8.32 18.82 4.51
CA SER A 3 -6.93 19.25 4.67
C SER A 3 -6.03 18.59 3.63
N LYS A 4 -4.85 19.16 3.38
CA LYS A 4 -3.84 18.52 2.50
C LYS A 4 -3.48 17.14 3.06
N SER A 5 -3.33 16.13 2.21
CA SER A 5 -2.84 14.81 2.60
C SER A 5 -1.40 14.88 3.13
N VAL A 6 -1.09 14.02 4.09
CA VAL A 6 0.25 13.86 4.67
C VAL A 6 0.96 12.74 3.90
N LEU A 7 1.89 13.10 3.01
CA LEU A 7 2.60 12.16 2.13
C LEU A 7 4.02 11.96 2.63
N TRP A 8 4.42 10.71 2.86
CA TRP A 8 5.71 10.37 3.46
C TRP A 8 6.89 10.89 2.64
N GLU A 9 6.83 10.80 1.32
CA GLU A 9 7.83 11.29 0.37
C GLU A 9 7.97 12.82 0.32
N GLU A 10 7.03 13.58 0.90
CA GLU A 10 7.08 15.04 1.00
C GLU A 10 7.59 15.53 2.38
N LEU A 11 7.87 14.62 3.32
CA LEU A 11 8.28 14.95 4.68
C LEU A 11 9.78 14.81 4.88
N THR A 12 10.34 15.63 5.76
CA THR A 12 11.66 15.38 6.35
C THR A 12 11.57 14.28 7.42
N TRP A 13 12.70 13.64 7.74
CA TRP A 13 12.75 12.63 8.80
C TRP A 13 12.35 13.20 10.18
N GLU A 14 12.62 14.49 10.44
CA GLU A 14 12.17 15.18 11.65
C GLU A 14 10.65 15.33 11.69
N GLN A 15 10.03 15.68 10.55
CA GLN A 15 8.58 15.78 10.45
C GLN A 15 7.90 14.41 10.65
N ILE A 16 8.49 13.32 10.13
CA ILE A 16 8.02 11.96 10.38
C ILE A 16 8.07 11.63 11.89
N THR A 17 9.16 12.01 12.56
CA THR A 17 9.30 11.82 14.02
C THR A 17 8.23 12.59 14.79
N GLN A 18 7.93 13.83 14.38
CA GLN A 18 6.89 14.65 14.99
C GLN A 18 5.47 14.08 14.82
N LEU A 19 5.19 13.33 13.75
CA LEU A 19 3.89 12.65 13.60
C LEU A 19 3.67 11.65 14.75
N ARG A 20 4.67 10.83 15.04
CA ARG A 20 4.65 9.86 16.15
C ARG A 20 4.48 10.57 17.50
N ASP A 21 5.22 11.67 17.71
CA ASP A 21 5.16 12.41 18.98
C ASP A 21 3.79 13.08 19.22
N ARG A 22 2.98 13.22 18.18
CA ARG A 22 1.58 13.67 18.22
C ARG A 22 0.58 12.50 18.27
N ASP A 23 1.03 11.30 18.65
CA ASP A 23 0.24 10.08 18.78
C ASP A 23 -0.36 9.53 17.47
N ILE A 24 0.19 9.93 16.31
CA ILE A 24 -0.13 9.30 15.03
C ILE A 24 0.69 8.01 14.93
N ASN A 25 0.02 6.87 15.12
CA ASN A 25 0.66 5.56 15.17
C ASN A 25 0.35 4.63 13.99
N LEU A 26 -0.50 5.08 13.06
CA LEU A 26 -0.90 4.36 11.85
C LEU A 26 -0.29 5.00 10.60
N VAL A 27 0.18 4.16 9.69
CA VAL A 27 0.58 4.52 8.32
C VAL A 27 -0.21 3.69 7.30
N ILE A 28 -0.44 4.26 6.11
CA ILE A 28 -1.10 3.57 4.99
C ILE A 28 -0.06 3.28 3.91
N LEU A 29 0.01 2.02 3.44
CA LEU A 29 0.78 1.64 2.25
C LEU A 29 -0.19 1.33 1.11
N PRO A 30 -0.31 2.20 0.09
CA PRO A 30 -1.02 1.89 -1.13
C PRO A 30 -0.25 0.87 -1.95
N ILE A 31 -0.93 -0.16 -2.45
CA ILE A 31 -0.33 -1.22 -3.27
C ILE A 31 -1.22 -1.46 -4.47
N GLY A 32 -0.72 -1.19 -5.67
CA GLY A 32 -1.42 -1.40 -6.92
C GLY A 32 -0.77 -2.50 -7.76
N ALA A 33 -0.89 -2.35 -9.07
CA ALA A 33 -0.20 -3.13 -10.08
C ALA A 33 -0.01 -2.30 -11.35
N THR A 34 0.99 -2.68 -12.15
CA THR A 34 1.20 -2.18 -13.51
C THR A 34 0.73 -3.28 -14.46
N GLU A 35 -0.52 -3.24 -14.91
CA GLU A 35 -1.12 -4.30 -15.73
C GLU A 35 -2.07 -3.81 -16.81
N GLN A 36 -2.29 -4.64 -17.83
CA GLN A 36 -3.27 -4.33 -18.88
C GLN A 36 -4.69 -4.16 -18.29
N HIS A 37 -5.38 -3.09 -18.69
CA HIS A 37 -6.80 -2.86 -18.41
C HIS A 37 -7.57 -2.64 -19.72
N ALA A 38 -7.42 -3.57 -20.65
CA ALA A 38 -7.95 -3.48 -22.02
C ALA A 38 -7.47 -2.22 -22.78
N LEU A 39 -8.18 -1.83 -23.83
CA LEU A 39 -7.73 -0.80 -24.79
C LEU A 39 -7.99 0.65 -24.36
N HIS A 40 -8.75 0.87 -23.29
CA HIS A 40 -9.30 2.19 -22.95
C HIS A 40 -8.76 2.78 -21.64
N LEU A 41 -7.98 2.00 -20.87
CA LEU A 41 -7.42 2.42 -19.60
C LEU A 41 -5.89 2.28 -19.60
N PRO A 42 -5.18 3.16 -18.87
CA PRO A 42 -3.74 3.03 -18.69
C PRO A 42 -3.40 1.82 -17.81
N VAL A 43 -2.15 1.38 -17.86
CA VAL A 43 -1.70 0.20 -17.10
C VAL A 43 -1.56 0.42 -15.59
N GLY A 44 -1.67 1.67 -15.11
CA GLY A 44 -1.46 2.03 -13.70
C GLY A 44 -2.74 2.24 -12.90
N VAL A 45 -3.91 1.86 -13.41
CA VAL A 45 -5.21 2.16 -12.78
C VAL A 45 -5.30 1.65 -11.35
N ASP A 46 -4.77 0.45 -11.07
CA ASP A 46 -4.79 -0.13 -9.73
C ASP A 46 -4.02 0.74 -8.72
N THR A 47 -2.85 1.25 -9.12
CA THR A 47 -2.02 2.15 -8.32
C THR A 47 -2.69 3.51 -8.15
N PHE A 48 -3.21 4.09 -9.23
CA PHE A 48 -3.93 5.37 -9.17
C PHE A 48 -5.12 5.32 -8.21
N SER A 49 -5.88 4.22 -8.24
CA SER A 49 -7.04 4.02 -7.37
C SER A 49 -6.63 3.87 -5.90
N ALA A 50 -5.64 3.02 -5.62
CA ALA A 50 -5.09 2.83 -4.27
C ALA A 50 -4.58 4.14 -3.67
N THR A 51 -3.78 4.89 -4.45
CA THR A 51 -3.21 6.18 -4.04
C THR A 51 -4.29 7.22 -3.82
N ALA A 52 -5.25 7.38 -4.73
CA ALA A 52 -6.32 8.36 -4.60
C ALA A 52 -7.16 8.14 -3.33
N VAL A 53 -7.52 6.89 -3.04
CA VAL A 53 -8.26 6.57 -1.81
C VAL A 53 -7.41 6.83 -0.56
N ALA A 54 -6.14 6.40 -0.55
CA ALA A 54 -5.25 6.67 0.57
C ALA A 54 -5.06 8.16 0.85
N HIS A 55 -4.87 8.96 -0.20
CA HIS A 55 -4.74 10.42 -0.10
C HIS A 55 -6.04 11.05 0.42
N GLY A 56 -7.20 10.59 -0.05
CA GLY A 56 -8.51 11.06 0.43
C GLY A 56 -8.75 10.75 1.91
N VAL A 57 -8.30 9.58 2.39
CA VAL A 57 -8.34 9.22 3.82
C VAL A 57 -7.36 10.09 4.62
N SER A 58 -6.14 10.26 4.13
CA SER A 58 -5.11 11.09 4.78
C SER A 58 -5.56 12.54 4.92
N ALA A 59 -6.14 13.11 3.86
CA ALA A 59 -6.69 14.47 3.84
C ALA A 59 -7.78 14.71 4.90
N GLN A 60 -8.45 13.65 5.38
CA GLN A 60 -9.49 13.74 6.40
C GLN A 60 -9.00 13.37 7.82
N THR A 61 -7.94 12.57 7.91
CA THR A 61 -7.51 11.95 9.18
C THR A 61 -6.13 12.40 9.65
N GLY A 62 -5.32 13.00 8.77
CA GLY A 62 -3.90 13.31 9.01
C GLY A 62 -2.98 12.09 9.01
N ILE A 63 -3.50 10.88 8.73
CA ILE A 63 -2.70 9.66 8.68
C ILE A 63 -1.70 9.74 7.52
N PRO A 64 -0.39 9.52 7.75
CA PRO A 64 0.62 9.52 6.70
C PRO A 64 0.43 8.36 5.71
N VAL A 65 0.67 8.65 4.44
CA VAL A 65 0.64 7.68 3.33
C VAL A 65 2.08 7.45 2.86
N LEU A 66 2.50 6.19 2.83
CA LEU A 66 3.78 5.77 2.26
C LEU A 66 3.76 5.86 0.72
N PRO A 67 4.92 5.93 0.05
CA PRO A 67 4.97 5.85 -1.40
C PRO A 67 4.29 4.57 -1.88
N ALA A 68 3.40 4.72 -2.87
CA ALA A 68 2.67 3.58 -3.40
C ALA A 68 3.62 2.56 -4.04
N LEU A 69 3.33 1.27 -3.87
CA LEU A 69 3.99 0.21 -4.64
C LEU A 69 3.25 0.04 -5.98
N PRO A 70 3.87 0.42 -7.11
CA PRO A 70 3.19 0.37 -8.40
C PRO A 70 3.20 -1.05 -8.99
N ASP A 71 4.19 -1.87 -8.66
CA ASP A 71 4.37 -3.19 -9.25
C ASP A 71 3.87 -4.29 -8.30
N GLY A 72 2.75 -4.89 -8.68
CA GLY A 72 2.09 -5.97 -7.95
C GLY A 72 2.38 -7.35 -8.54
N CYS A 73 1.53 -8.32 -8.19
CA CYS A 73 1.54 -9.67 -8.74
C CYS A 73 0.43 -9.81 -9.78
N SER A 74 0.80 -9.74 -11.05
CA SER A 74 -0.07 -9.91 -12.22
C SER A 74 0.39 -11.08 -13.11
N LEU A 75 0.98 -12.14 -12.55
CA LEU A 75 1.54 -13.27 -13.32
C LEU A 75 0.50 -13.98 -14.22
N GLY A 76 -0.78 -13.94 -13.85
CA GLY A 76 -1.87 -14.46 -14.68
C GLY A 76 -2.08 -13.64 -15.96
N HIS A 77 -1.63 -12.39 -15.97
CA HIS A 77 -1.60 -11.55 -17.15
C HIS A 77 -0.34 -11.92 -17.95
N SER A 78 -0.50 -12.88 -18.86
CA SER A 78 0.57 -13.41 -19.71
C SER A 78 1.40 -12.31 -20.39
N LYS A 79 2.64 -12.64 -20.77
CA LYS A 79 3.56 -11.72 -21.49
C LYS A 79 3.07 -11.23 -22.86
N LYS A 80 1.87 -11.63 -23.30
CA LYS A 80 1.29 -11.19 -24.58
C LYS A 80 0.86 -9.73 -24.59
N TRP A 81 0.59 -9.14 -23.42
CA TRP A 81 0.19 -7.74 -23.31
C TRP A 81 1.40 -6.89 -22.90
N ALA A 82 1.87 -6.06 -23.82
CA ALA A 82 2.94 -5.11 -23.54
C ALA A 82 2.54 -4.14 -22.42
N GLY A 83 3.49 -3.79 -21.56
CA GLY A 83 3.30 -2.84 -20.46
C GLY A 83 2.91 -3.47 -19.11
N THR A 84 2.59 -4.76 -19.04
CA THR A 84 2.40 -5.44 -17.74
C THR A 84 3.76 -5.75 -17.09
N LEU A 85 3.96 -5.26 -15.87
CA LEU A 85 5.11 -5.59 -15.02
C LEU A 85 4.59 -6.38 -13.81
N SER A 86 5.21 -7.52 -13.51
CA SER A 86 4.74 -8.37 -12.42
C SER A 86 5.91 -8.87 -11.58
N LEU A 87 5.74 -8.72 -10.27
CA LEU A 87 6.52 -9.42 -9.28
C LEU A 87 6.05 -10.88 -9.15
N ARG A 88 6.91 -11.71 -8.57
CA ARG A 88 6.50 -13.03 -8.07
C ARG A 88 5.79 -12.87 -6.72
N PRO A 89 4.83 -13.75 -6.37
CA PRO A 89 4.14 -13.70 -5.08
C PRO A 89 5.09 -13.63 -3.88
N GLU A 90 6.16 -14.41 -3.90
CA GLU A 90 7.15 -14.46 -2.83
C GLU A 90 7.91 -13.14 -2.71
N THR A 91 8.23 -12.51 -3.85
CA THR A 91 8.89 -11.20 -3.89
C THR A 91 8.00 -10.12 -3.28
N LEU A 92 6.72 -10.06 -3.64
CA LEU A 92 5.79 -9.08 -3.06
C LEU A 92 5.60 -9.30 -1.55
N ALA A 93 5.54 -10.55 -1.09
CA ALA A 93 5.46 -10.87 0.33
C ALA A 93 6.70 -10.41 1.12
N VAL A 94 7.90 -10.57 0.54
CA VAL A 94 9.17 -10.09 1.13
C VAL A 94 9.22 -8.57 1.18
N ILE A 95 8.86 -7.87 0.09
CA ILE A 95 8.84 -6.40 0.06
C ILE A 95 7.96 -5.83 1.18
N VAL A 96 6.76 -6.40 1.39
CA VAL A 96 5.87 -5.95 2.47
C VAL A 96 6.49 -6.16 3.84
N LEU A 97 7.17 -7.29 4.06
CA LEU A 97 7.86 -7.58 5.31
C LEU A 97 8.97 -6.55 5.57
N GLU A 98 9.80 -6.27 4.57
CA GLU A 98 10.92 -5.32 4.69
C GLU A 98 10.42 -3.88 4.89
N ILE A 99 9.36 -3.47 4.19
CA ILE A 99 8.75 -2.15 4.44
C ILE A 99 8.18 -2.06 5.85
N ALA A 100 7.50 -3.11 6.33
CA ALA A 100 6.95 -3.15 7.68
C ALA A 100 8.04 -3.06 8.76
N GLU A 101 9.22 -3.65 8.53
CA GLU A 101 10.38 -3.52 9.40
C GLU A 101 10.82 -2.05 9.55
N TRP A 102 10.91 -1.31 8.43
CA TRP A 102 11.26 0.12 8.46
C TRP A 102 10.17 0.98 9.10
N VAL A 103 8.89 0.66 8.88
CA VAL A 103 7.76 1.33 9.53
C VAL A 103 7.82 1.14 11.06
N ALA A 104 8.07 -0.09 11.51
CA ALA A 104 8.22 -0.40 12.93
C ALA A 104 9.45 0.34 13.51
N SER A 105 10.57 0.35 12.79
CA SER A 105 11.81 1.02 13.22
C SER A 105 11.65 2.54 13.31
N ALA A 106 10.78 3.13 12.49
CA ALA A 106 10.39 4.54 12.58
C ALA A 106 9.46 4.85 13.78
N GLY A 107 9.03 3.83 14.52
CA GLY A 107 8.22 3.98 15.74
C GLY A 107 6.71 3.95 15.53
N PHE A 108 6.22 3.57 14.34
CA PHE A 108 4.80 3.37 14.10
C PHE A 108 4.37 1.97 14.52
N SER A 109 3.24 1.86 15.22
CA SER A 109 2.74 0.58 15.75
C SER A 109 1.58 -0.02 14.95
N ARG A 110 1.15 0.64 13.87
CA ARG A 110 0.09 0.16 13.00
C ARG A 110 0.40 0.41 11.52
N LEU A 111 0.15 -0.59 10.68
CA LEU A 111 0.32 -0.52 9.22
C LEU A 111 -0.95 -1.02 8.51
N LEU A 112 -1.52 -0.20 7.63
CA LEU A 112 -2.62 -0.58 6.75
C LEU A 112 -2.11 -0.78 5.33
N LEU A 113 -2.16 -2.01 4.84
CA LEU A 113 -1.96 -2.31 3.42
C LEU A 113 -3.29 -2.04 2.69
N LEU A 114 -3.30 -1.04 1.79
CA LEU A 114 -4.45 -0.69 0.95
C LEU A 114 -4.23 -1.22 -0.46
N ASN A 115 -4.82 -2.37 -0.76
CA ASN A 115 -4.63 -3.10 -2.00
C ASN A 115 -5.64 -2.69 -3.07
N GLY A 116 -5.15 -2.25 -4.23
CA GLY A 116 -5.93 -1.94 -5.43
C GLY A 116 -6.06 -3.09 -6.43
N HIS A 117 -5.31 -4.18 -6.28
CA HIS A 117 -5.18 -5.21 -7.32
C HIS A 117 -5.50 -6.63 -6.82
N VAL A 118 -6.36 -7.37 -7.52
CA VAL A 118 -6.92 -8.65 -7.04
C VAL A 118 -5.83 -9.69 -6.72
N THR A 119 -4.88 -9.91 -7.63
CA THR A 119 -3.88 -10.99 -7.46
C THR A 119 -2.76 -10.64 -6.47
N ASN A 120 -2.72 -9.41 -5.95
CA ASN A 120 -1.92 -9.09 -4.76
C ASN A 120 -2.48 -9.73 -3.49
N TRP A 121 -3.77 -10.13 -3.44
CA TRP A 121 -4.40 -10.55 -2.19
C TRP A 121 -3.66 -11.70 -1.50
N ALA A 122 -3.37 -12.79 -2.21
CA ALA A 122 -2.68 -13.94 -1.65
C ALA A 122 -1.25 -13.60 -1.15
N PRO A 123 -0.35 -13.00 -1.95
CA PRO A 123 0.98 -12.65 -1.46
C PRO A 123 0.98 -11.61 -0.34
N LEU A 124 0.08 -10.61 -0.36
CA LEU A 124 -0.06 -9.65 0.73
C LEU A 124 -0.56 -10.32 2.03
N ARG A 125 -1.43 -11.33 1.93
CA ARG A 125 -1.82 -12.14 3.10
C ARG A 125 -0.64 -12.91 3.67
N CYS A 126 0.21 -13.51 2.83
CA CYS A 126 1.43 -14.18 3.28
C CYS A 126 2.41 -13.21 3.94
N GLY A 127 2.69 -12.07 3.30
CA GLY A 127 3.54 -11.02 3.85
C GLY A 127 3.02 -10.50 5.20
N LEU A 128 1.70 -10.31 5.31
CA LEU A 128 1.05 -9.91 6.56
C LEU A 128 1.28 -10.92 7.70
N GLU A 129 1.15 -12.23 7.45
CA GLU A 129 1.41 -13.23 8.50
C GLU A 129 2.92 -13.28 8.87
N ASN A 130 3.83 -13.08 7.91
CA ASN A 130 5.26 -12.96 8.19
C ASN A 130 5.56 -11.75 9.09
N VAL A 131 4.91 -10.60 8.83
CA VAL A 131 5.04 -9.40 9.67
C VAL A 131 4.56 -9.68 11.08
N ARG A 132 3.39 -10.31 11.26
CA ARG A 132 2.87 -10.67 12.59
C ARG A 132 3.80 -11.59 13.37
N HIS A 133 4.44 -12.52 12.68
CA HIS A 133 5.39 -13.43 13.31
C HIS A 133 6.67 -12.69 13.76
N ARG A 134 7.22 -11.82 12.91
CA ARG A 134 8.52 -11.18 13.14
C ARG A 134 8.45 -9.88 13.97
N TYR A 135 7.33 -9.16 13.89
CA TYR A 135 7.07 -7.89 14.58
C TYR A 135 5.71 -7.97 15.30
N PRO A 136 5.59 -8.74 16.40
CA PRO A 136 4.30 -8.97 17.09
C PRO A 136 3.65 -7.69 17.62
N GLU A 137 4.44 -6.64 17.90
CA GLU A 137 3.95 -5.34 18.35
C GLU A 137 3.36 -4.48 17.21
N LEU A 138 3.71 -4.77 15.94
CA LEU A 138 3.19 -4.06 14.77
C LEU A 138 1.83 -4.63 14.36
N ARG A 139 0.77 -3.87 14.60
CA ARG A 139 -0.59 -4.25 14.17
C ARG A 139 -0.76 -3.97 12.68
N ILE A 140 -0.76 -5.04 11.89
CA ILE A 140 -0.93 -4.96 10.44
C ILE A 140 -2.34 -5.42 9.99
N ALA A 141 -2.91 -4.69 9.04
CA ALA A 141 -4.19 -5.03 8.40
C ALA A 141 -4.08 -4.92 6.87
N LEU A 142 -4.83 -5.78 6.17
CA LEU A 142 -4.99 -5.73 4.71
C LEU A 142 -6.43 -5.34 4.38
N ARG A 143 -6.60 -4.36 3.50
CA ARG A 143 -7.90 -3.97 2.93
C ARG A 143 -7.81 -3.94 1.42
N PHE A 144 -8.86 -4.45 0.79
CA PHE A 144 -9.03 -4.40 -0.66
C PHE A 144 -9.91 -3.21 -1.01
N LEU A 145 -9.52 -2.44 -2.03
CA LEU A 145 -10.42 -1.50 -2.68
C LEU A 145 -11.48 -2.26 -3.45
N ARG A 146 -12.56 -2.66 -2.78
CA ARG A 146 -13.75 -3.10 -3.50
C ARG A 146 -14.36 -1.85 -4.13
N SER A 147 -14.72 -1.95 -5.40
CA SER A 147 -15.70 -1.03 -5.96
C SER A 147 -16.91 -1.01 -5.01
N CYS A 148 -17.43 0.18 -4.71
CA CYS A 148 -18.78 0.36 -4.17
C CYS A 148 -19.84 -0.08 -5.20
N ALA A 149 -19.59 -1.13 -5.98
CA ALA A 149 -20.57 -1.77 -6.82
C ALA A 149 -21.58 -2.46 -5.90
N LEU A 150 -22.62 -1.69 -5.57
CA LEU A 150 -23.99 -2.11 -5.28
C LEU A 150 -24.10 -3.21 -4.21
N ARG A 151 -24.28 -2.77 -2.97
CA ARG A 151 -25.26 -3.41 -2.11
C ARG A 151 -26.61 -2.78 -2.35
#